data_AF-A0A3R7D883-F1
#
_entry.id   AF-A0A3R7D883-F1
#
_cell.length_a   1.000
_cell.length_b   1.000
_cell.length_c   1.000
_cell.angle_alpha   90.00
_cell.angle_beta   90.00
_cell.angle_gamma   90.00
#
_symmetry.space_group_name_H-M   'P 1'
#
loop_
_entity.id
_entity.type
_entity.pdbx_description
1 polymer ?
#
loop_
_entity_poly.entity_id
_entity_poly.type
_entity_poly.pdbx_seq_one_letter_code
_entity_poly.pdbx_strand_id
1 'polypeptide(L)' 'MLLGGPDVRRDSLPSGSKREPAPKREDRMRMRSEYYKMMGWDENGIPATEELKSLSLERADKVLQKGQKRIKTLNEAS' A
#
# COMPACT_ATOMS: atom_id res chain seq x y z
N MET A 1 -5.12 49.97 -7.07
CA MET A 1 -5.96 48.81 -7.42
C MET A 1 -5.03 47.62 -7.63
N LEU A 2 -5.04 46.64 -6.73
CA LEU A 2 -4.20 45.44 -6.78
C LEU A 2 -4.83 44.42 -7.72
N LEU A 3 -4.16 44.09 -8.83
CA LEU A 3 -4.51 42.94 -9.67
C LEU A 3 -3.97 41.66 -9.01
N GLY A 4 -4.78 41.05 -8.15
CA GLY A 4 -4.54 39.72 -7.62
C GLY A 4 -4.75 38.66 -8.69
N GLY A 5 -3.74 37.84 -8.96
CA GLY A 5 -3.84 36.65 -9.81
C GLY A 5 -4.85 35.64 -9.26
N PRO A 6 -5.29 34.65 -10.07
CA PRO A 6 -6.31 33.69 -9.65
C PRO A 6 -5.82 32.87 -8.46
N ASP A 7 -6.38 33.23 -7.31
CA ASP A 7 -6.19 32.60 -6.02
C ASP A 7 -6.54 31.11 -6.10
N VAL A 8 -5.68 30.33 -5.47
CA VAL A 8 -5.73 28.89 -5.33
C VAL A 8 -7.10 28.46 -4.80
N ARG A 9 -8.00 28.09 -5.71
CA ARG A 9 -9.07 27.17 -5.37
C ARG A 9 -8.43 25.82 -5.11
N ARG A 10 -7.87 25.66 -3.91
CA ARG A 10 -7.96 24.39 -3.19
C ARG A 10 -9.44 24.07 -3.24
N ASP A 11 -9.81 23.22 -4.19
CA ASP A 11 -11.10 22.56 -4.20
C ASP A 11 -11.27 21.96 -2.81
N SER A 12 -11.96 22.72 -1.96
CA SER A 12 -12.46 22.24 -0.69
C SER A 12 -13.20 20.97 -1.04
N LEU A 13 -12.65 19.82 -0.60
CA LEU A 13 -13.32 18.54 -0.68
C LEU A 13 -14.79 18.78 -0.33
N PRO A 14 -15.75 18.32 -1.16
CA PRO A 14 -17.16 18.56 -0.89
C PRO A 14 -17.40 18.12 0.55
N SER A 15 -17.77 19.09 1.39
CA SER A 15 -17.98 18.91 2.82
C SER A 15 -19.23 18.06 3.02
N GLY A 16 -19.08 16.76 2.74
CA GLY A 16 -20.00 15.69 3.04
C GLY A 16 -19.72 15.21 4.45
N SER A 17 -20.65 15.56 5.33
CA SER A 17 -20.69 15.18 6.74
C SER A 17 -20.61 13.66 6.94
N LYS A 18 -19.56 13.23 7.65
CA LYS A 18 -19.41 12.07 8.56
C LYS A 18 -17.97 11.57 8.47
N ARG A 19 -17.12 12.02 9.39
CA ARG A 19 -15.88 11.29 9.68
C ARG A 19 -16.32 10.00 10.34
N GLU A 20 -16.45 8.93 9.56
CA GLU A 20 -16.66 7.62 10.15
C GLU A 20 -15.51 7.33 11.14
N PRO A 21 -15.80 6.70 12.30
CA PRO A 21 -14.76 6.32 13.24
C PRO A 21 -13.68 5.52 12.51
N ALA A 22 -12.41 5.83 12.78
CA ALA A 22 -11.33 5.05 12.20
C ALA A 22 -11.54 3.56 12.52
N PRO A 23 -11.46 2.65 11.53
CA PRO A 23 -11.67 1.23 11.74
C PRO A 23 -10.68 0.69 12.78
N LYS A 24 -11.07 -0.32 13.55
CA LYS A 24 -10.21 -0.89 14.59
C LYS A 24 -8.96 -1.52 13.98
N ARG A 25 -7.90 -1.66 14.78
CA ARG A 25 -6.62 -2.20 14.30
C ARG A 25 -6.80 -3.63 13.77
N GLU A 26 -7.61 -4.41 14.45
CA GLU A 26 -7.93 -5.81 14.13
C GLU A 26 -8.63 -5.90 12.78
N ASP A 27 -9.64 -5.05 12.56
CA ASP A 27 -10.38 -4.99 11.30
C ASP A 27 -9.44 -4.62 10.14
N ARG A 28 -8.54 -3.65 10.34
CA ARG A 28 -7.53 -3.28 9.34
C ARG A 28 -6.58 -4.43 9.02
N MET A 29 -6.12 -5.17 10.03
CA MET A 29 -5.24 -6.32 9.82
C MET A 29 -5.93 -7.44 9.07
N ARG A 30 -7.20 -7.72 9.42
CA ARG A 30 -8.01 -8.73 8.74
C ARG A 30 -8.23 -8.38 7.28
N MET A 31 -8.70 -7.16 7.00
CA MET A 31 -8.93 -6.68 5.63
C MET A 31 -7.65 -6.73 4.80
N ARG A 32 -6.51 -6.35 5.39
CA ARG A 32 -5.20 -6.42 4.73
C ARG A 32 -4.84 -7.86 4.34
N SER A 33 -5.03 -8.82 5.24
CA SER A 33 -4.74 -10.23 4.97
C SER A 33 -5.66 -10.81 3.90
N GLU A 34 -6.96 -10.51 3.95
CA GLU A 34 -7.93 -10.94 2.94
C GLU A 34 -7.58 -10.36 1.56
N TYR A 35 -7.19 -9.09 1.50
CA TYR A 35 -6.74 -8.44 0.27
C TYR A 35 -5.48 -9.10 -0.32
N TYR A 36 -4.47 -9.38 0.50
CA TYR A 36 -3.25 -10.06 0.02
C TYR A 36 -3.56 -11.46 -0.52
N LYS A 37 -4.39 -12.24 0.18
CA LYS A 37 -4.81 -13.56 -0.29
C LYS A 37 -5.56 -13.50 -1.62
N MET A 38 -6.46 -12.51 -1.79
CA MET A 38 -7.23 -12.32 -3.01
C MET A 38 -6.33 -11.98 -4.21
N MET A 39 -5.29 -11.19 -3.99
CA MET A 39 -4.30 -10.83 -5.02
C MET A 39 -3.25 -11.93 -5.25
N GLY A 40 -3.22 -12.99 -4.42
CA GLY A 40 -2.17 -14.01 -4.48
C GLY A 40 -0.82 -13.55 -3.92
N TRP A 41 -0.82 -12.52 -3.07
CA TRP A 41 0.37 -11.99 -2.41
C TRP A 41 0.67 -12.78 -1.14
N ASP A 42 1.92 -12.72 -0.68
CA ASP A 42 2.31 -13.37 0.56
C ASP A 42 1.70 -12.69 1.81
N GLU A 43 1.86 -13.31 2.97
CA GLU A 43 1.38 -12.78 4.26
C GLU A 43 2.00 -11.43 4.67
N ASN A 44 3.18 -11.12 4.12
CA ASN A 44 3.90 -9.87 4.30
C ASN A 44 3.44 -8.79 3.30
N GLY A 45 2.58 -9.14 2.34
CA GLY A 45 2.09 -8.25 1.29
C GLY A 45 3.05 -8.12 0.11
N ILE A 46 3.90 -9.12 -0.11
CA ILE A 46 4.85 -9.13 -1.23
C ILE A 46 4.16 -9.83 -2.41
N PRO A 47 4.01 -9.12 -3.56
CA PRO A 47 3.44 -9.70 -4.77
C PRO A 47 4.27 -10.86 -5.32
N ALA A 48 3.64 -11.73 -6.10
CA ALA A 48 4.35 -12.78 -6.79
C ALA A 48 5.31 -12.18 -7.84
N THR A 49 6.48 -12.80 -8.05
CA THR A 49 7.43 -12.37 -9.09
C THR A 49 6.76 -12.33 -10.48
N GLU A 50 5.80 -13.20 -10.75
CA GLU A 50 5.04 -13.21 -12.01
C GLU A 50 4.15 -11.96 -12.18
N GLU A 51 3.52 -11.46 -11.11
CA GLU A 51 2.77 -10.20 -11.14
C GLU A 51 3.70 -8.99 -11.35
N LEU A 52 4.88 -9.00 -10.71
CA LEU A 52 5.85 -7.93 -10.91
C LEU A 52 6.38 -7.90 -12.34
N LYS A 53 6.59 -9.07 -12.96
CA LYS A 53 6.95 -9.18 -14.38
C LYS A 53 5.83 -8.71 -15.29
N SER A 54 4.57 -9.08 -15.02
CA SER A 54 3.43 -8.65 -15.84
C SER A 54 3.25 -7.12 -15.81
N LEU A 55 3.55 -6.48 -14.68
CA LEU A 55 3.57 -5.03 -14.52
C LEU A 55 4.87 -4.36 -15.01
N SER A 56 5.81 -5.13 -15.58
CA SER A 56 7.12 -4.65 -16.02
C SER A 56 7.95 -4.00 -14.89
N LEU A 57 7.78 -4.45 -13.65
CA LEU A 57 8.43 -3.96 -12.44
C LEU A 57 9.64 -4.83 -12.04
N GLU A 58 10.47 -5.25 -13.00
CA GLU A 58 11.64 -6.13 -12.74
C GLU A 58 12.64 -5.56 -11.72
N ARG A 59 12.79 -4.23 -11.70
CA ARG A 59 13.68 -3.59 -10.73
C ARG A 59 13.15 -3.71 -9.30
N ALA A 60 11.82 -3.68 -9.13
CA ALA A 60 11.19 -3.87 -7.84
C ALA A 60 11.34 -5.33 -7.37
N ASP A 61 11.16 -6.31 -8.26
CA ASP A 61 11.38 -7.73 -7.96
C ASP A 61 12.78 -8.00 -7.38
N LYS A 62 13.82 -7.45 -8.01
CA LYS A 62 15.21 -7.58 -7.51
C LYS A 62 15.42 -7.04 -6.09
N VAL A 63 14.72 -5.96 -5.72
CA VAL A 63 14.81 -5.37 -4.37
C VAL A 63 14.00 -6.20 -3.37
N LEU A 64 12.79 -6.60 -3.76
CA LEU A 64 11.89 -7.40 -2.92
C LEU A 64 12.48 -8.77 -2.60
N GLN A 65 13.12 -9.44 -3.56
CA GLN A 65 13.79 -10.72 -3.31
C GLN A 65 14.93 -10.61 -2.28
N LYS A 66 15.67 -9.49 -2.26
CA LYS A 66 16.69 -9.26 -1.22
C LYS A 66 16.05 -9.10 0.16
N GLY A 67 14.91 -8.43 0.24
CA GLY A 67 14.13 -8.29 1.47
C GLY A 67 13.60 -9.64 1.97
N GLN A 68 12.99 -10.44 1.09
CA GLN A 68 12.47 -11.77 1.42
C GLN A 68 13.54 -12.71 1.98
N LYS A 69 14.74 -12.73 1.36
CA LYS A 69 15.85 -13.55 1.87
C LYS A 69 16.22 -13.18 3.30
N ARG A 70 16.23 -11.89 3.64
CA ARG A 70 16.53 -11.41 5.00
C ARG A 70 15.46 -11.81 6.00
N ILE A 71 14.18 -11.69 5.63
CA ILE A 71 13.06 -12.09 6.49
C ILE A 71 13.13 -13.60 6.77
N LYS A 72 13.38 -14.40 5.72
CA LYS A 72 13.52 -15.85 5.86
C LYS A 72 14.68 -16.24 6.79
N THR A 73 15.85 -15.63 6.62
CA THR A 73 17.01 -15.90 7.50
C THR A 73 16.77 -15.51 8.96
N LEU A 74 15.94 -14.49 9.23
CA LEU A 74 15.59 -14.09 10.59
C LEU A 74 14.62 -15.07 11.25
N ASN A 75 13.66 -15.59 10.48
CA ASN A 75 12.69 -16.57 10.98
C ASN A 75 13.30 -17.97 11.21
N GLU A 76 14.34 -18.34 10.44
CA GLU A 76 15.05 -19.62 10.61
C GLU A 76 16.11 -19.59 11.73
N ALA A 77 16.58 -18.40 12.11
CA ALA A 77 17.58 -18.22 13.17
C ALA A 77 16.97 -17.98 14.56
N SER A 78 15.64 -18.00 14.68
CA SER A 78 14.89 -17.77 15.91
C SER A 78 14.11 -19.00 16.35
#